data_AF-A0AAE6WEI3-F1
#
_entry.id   AF-A0AAE6WEI3-F1
#
_cell.length_a   1.000
_cell.length_b   1.000
_cell.length_c   1.000
_cell.angle_alpha   90.00
_cell.angle_beta   90.00
_cell.angle_gamma   90.00
#
_symmetry.space_group_name_H-M   'P 1'
#
loop_
_entity.id
_entity.type
_entity.pdbx_description
1 polymer ?
#
loop_
_entity_poly.entity_id
_entity_poly.type
_entity_poly.pdbx_seq_one_letter_code
_entity_poly.pdbx_strand_id
1 'polypeptide(L)'
;MKKTTGALVGLCATGPLLLALPILGIGAGTASASCSTDGAQGVDASAVAKQVKAILDGGDRGSVSVPGLDAPADQVPNAKTIQATGVAMNIPARGQVVALATALQESGLRNLTYGDRDSLGLFQQRPSMGWGTASQILDPVHASTKFYEGLKKVSGWQSLSVTQAAQAVQKSGFPEAYAKWEPLATALQKAIEPLLQKAGGASPSPSPSGSADTGSPSPDSAGGCSADGDGTDFGTIPAGALPDEYKIPASAPPKVQTAIRWALGQLGTPYQWGGTCADSHGKNPMGRCDCSSLMQGAYKAAGVTLTRTTYTQVKDGKAVSVDALKPGDLLFTEGTAAVPEHVGMAIGQGLIVHAPHTGDVVRITTVASWKSRILAARRVV
;
A
#
# COMPACT_ATOMS: atom_id res chain seq x y z
N MET A 1 -63.68 -47.94 9.86
CA MET A 1 -64.16 -47.21 8.66
C MET A 1 -63.04 -46.32 8.15
N LYS A 2 -62.83 -45.99 6.88
CA LYS A 2 -63.25 -46.43 5.52
C LYS A 2 -62.21 -45.77 4.58
N LYS A 3 -61.65 -46.36 3.51
CA LYS A 3 -61.62 -47.72 2.94
C LYS A 3 -60.32 -47.86 2.12
N THR A 4 -59.90 -49.07 1.76
CA THR A 4 -58.74 -49.38 0.89
C THR A 4 -59.07 -49.38 -0.62
N THR A 5 -58.07 -49.05 -1.47
CA THR A 5 -57.82 -49.42 -2.90
C THR A 5 -56.44 -48.87 -3.33
N GLY A 6 -55.71 -49.28 -4.40
CA GLY A 6 -55.84 -50.40 -5.38
C GLY A 6 -56.37 -50.00 -6.78
N ALA A 7 -55.82 -50.42 -7.93
CA ALA A 7 -54.57 -51.12 -8.29
C ALA A 7 -54.33 -51.08 -9.85
N LEU A 8 -53.26 -51.73 -10.37
CA LEU A 8 -52.91 -52.00 -11.79
C LEU A 8 -52.37 -50.80 -12.62
N VAL A 9 -51.28 -50.86 -13.42
CA VAL A 9 -50.72 -51.83 -14.38
C VAL A 9 -51.42 -51.83 -15.76
N GLY A 10 -50.69 -51.42 -16.80
CA GLY A 10 -51.13 -51.41 -18.19
C GLY A 10 -49.96 -51.21 -19.16
N LEU A 11 -49.40 -52.31 -19.67
CA LEU A 11 -48.32 -52.35 -20.66
C LEU A 11 -48.92 -52.42 -22.07
N CYS A 12 -48.53 -51.52 -22.97
CA CYS A 12 -48.81 -51.66 -24.41
C CYS A 12 -47.55 -51.38 -25.22
N ALA A 13 -47.08 -52.40 -25.95
CA ALA A 13 -45.95 -52.30 -26.87
C ALA A 13 -46.43 -52.58 -28.30
N THR A 14 -46.15 -51.67 -29.23
CA THR A 14 -46.11 -51.93 -30.67
C THR A 14 -45.00 -51.08 -31.28
N GLY A 15 -44.05 -51.70 -31.98
CA GLY A 15 -43.19 -51.02 -32.96
C GLY A 15 -43.64 -51.46 -34.37
N PRO A 16 -42.73 -51.50 -35.36
CA PRO A 16 -41.58 -50.62 -35.58
C PRO A 16 -41.66 -49.96 -36.97
N LEU A 17 -40.90 -48.90 -37.24
CA LEU A 17 -40.66 -48.46 -38.62
C LEU A 17 -39.17 -48.14 -38.85
N LEU A 18 -38.48 -49.10 -39.47
CA LEU A 18 -37.14 -48.96 -40.02
C LEU A 18 -37.22 -48.36 -41.43
N LEU A 19 -36.47 -47.30 -41.70
CA LEU A 19 -36.15 -46.90 -43.08
C LEU A 19 -34.70 -46.39 -43.19
N ALA A 20 -33.92 -47.22 -43.89
CA ALA A 20 -32.59 -47.07 -44.48
C ALA A 20 -31.73 -45.80 -44.26
N LEU A 21 -30.49 -46.04 -43.81
CA LEU A 21 -29.31 -45.21 -44.09
C LEU A 21 -28.91 -45.32 -45.58
N PRO A 22 -28.19 -44.30 -46.09
CA PRO A 22 -27.03 -44.53 -46.94
C PRO A 22 -25.73 -44.12 -46.25
N ILE A 23 -24.71 -44.97 -46.30
CA ILE A 23 -23.36 -44.72 -45.75
C ILE A 23 -22.41 -44.33 -46.91
N LEU A 24 -21.94 -43.09 -46.92
CA LEU A 24 -20.76 -42.57 -47.62
C LEU A 24 -20.38 -41.25 -46.93
N GLY A 25 -19.12 -40.90 -46.65
CA GLY A 25 -17.85 -41.61 -46.76
C GLY A 25 -16.80 -40.87 -45.91
N ILE A 26 -15.63 -41.48 -45.66
CA ILE A 26 -14.66 -40.96 -44.68
C ILE A 26 -14.02 -39.65 -45.17
N GLY A 27 -14.04 -38.64 -44.29
CA GLY A 27 -13.27 -37.40 -44.45
C GLY A 27 -12.85 -36.87 -43.08
N ALA A 28 -11.70 -37.32 -42.56
CA ALA A 28 -11.14 -36.84 -41.30
C ALA A 28 -10.53 -35.43 -41.47
N GLY A 29 -11.38 -34.44 -41.67
CA GLY A 29 -10.98 -33.03 -41.57
C GLY A 29 -10.84 -32.66 -40.10
N THR A 30 -9.61 -32.41 -39.64
CA THR A 30 -9.37 -31.73 -38.36
C THR A 30 -9.85 -30.29 -38.46
N ALA A 31 -11.15 -30.08 -38.22
CA ALA A 31 -11.73 -28.77 -38.01
C ALA A 31 -11.13 -28.19 -36.73
N SER A 32 -9.98 -27.52 -36.88
CA SER A 32 -9.41 -26.66 -35.85
C SER A 32 -10.42 -25.55 -35.61
N ALA A 33 -11.25 -25.72 -34.59
CA ALA A 33 -12.11 -24.69 -34.06
C ALA A 33 -11.19 -23.56 -33.57
N SER A 34 -10.91 -22.63 -34.48
CA SER A 34 -10.21 -21.39 -34.19
C SER A 34 -11.18 -20.56 -33.37
N CYS A 35 -11.15 -20.74 -32.05
CA CYS A 35 -11.89 -19.89 -31.12
C CYS A 35 -11.30 -18.48 -31.21
N SER A 36 -11.89 -17.65 -32.07
CA SER A 36 -11.61 -16.22 -32.12
C SER A 36 -11.78 -15.64 -30.72
N THR A 37 -10.69 -15.13 -30.15
CA THR A 37 -10.68 -14.47 -28.84
C THR A 37 -11.21 -13.04 -28.95
N ASP A 38 -12.45 -12.89 -29.39
CA ASP A 38 -13.15 -11.60 -29.40
C ASP A 38 -13.88 -11.40 -28.07
N GLY A 39 -13.34 -10.51 -27.22
CA GLY A 39 -13.98 -10.10 -25.96
C GLY A 39 -13.03 -9.66 -24.85
N ALA A 40 -11.76 -10.06 -24.89
CA ALA A 40 -10.74 -9.57 -23.97
C ALA A 40 -9.83 -8.57 -24.68
N GLN A 41 -10.10 -7.27 -24.51
CA GLN A 41 -9.19 -6.22 -24.93
C GLN A 41 -7.85 -6.43 -24.20
N GLY A 42 -6.80 -6.77 -24.96
CA GLY A 42 -5.50 -7.11 -24.40
C GLY A 42 -4.89 -5.92 -23.66
N VAL A 43 -4.71 -6.05 -22.35
CA VAL A 43 -4.00 -5.05 -21.54
C VAL A 43 -2.53 -5.05 -21.96
N ASP A 44 -2.04 -3.92 -22.46
CA ASP A 44 -0.61 -3.74 -22.71
C ASP A 44 0.15 -3.68 -21.38
N ALA A 45 0.68 -4.83 -20.96
CA ALA A 45 1.47 -4.95 -19.74
C ALA A 45 2.77 -4.12 -19.77
N SER A 46 3.30 -3.78 -20.96
CA SER A 46 4.46 -2.88 -21.08
C SER A 46 4.06 -1.42 -20.83
N ALA A 47 2.91 -0.99 -21.35
CA ALA A 47 2.33 0.31 -21.05
C ALA A 47 2.04 0.46 -19.55
N VAL A 48 1.39 -0.53 -18.93
CA VAL A 48 1.16 -0.59 -17.48
C VAL A 48 2.48 -0.50 -16.71
N ALA A 49 3.49 -1.31 -17.07
CA ALA A 49 4.78 -1.29 -16.38
C ALA A 49 5.51 0.05 -16.49
N LYS A 50 5.48 0.70 -17.66
CA LYS A 50 6.04 2.05 -17.86
C LYS A 50 5.31 3.10 -17.01
N GLN A 51 3.97 3.06 -16.98
CA GLN A 51 3.15 4.00 -16.25
C GLN A 51 3.27 3.85 -14.73
N VAL A 52 3.20 2.60 -14.23
CA VAL A 52 3.44 2.27 -12.82
C VAL A 52 4.82 2.77 -12.39
N LYS A 53 5.86 2.48 -13.17
CA LYS A 53 7.22 2.92 -12.87
C LYS A 53 7.32 4.46 -12.89
N ALA A 54 6.80 5.13 -13.91
CA ALA A 54 6.84 6.59 -14.00
C ALA A 54 6.20 7.27 -12.78
N ILE A 55 5.03 6.79 -12.34
CA ILE A 55 4.32 7.35 -11.18
C ILE A 55 5.08 7.08 -9.88
N LEU A 56 5.60 5.86 -9.69
CA LEU A 56 6.29 5.47 -8.46
C LEU A 56 7.74 5.99 -8.36
N ASP A 57 8.39 6.30 -9.49
CA ASP A 57 9.69 6.98 -9.53
C ASP A 57 9.55 8.53 -9.47
N GLY A 58 8.33 9.07 -9.33
CA GLY A 58 8.06 10.52 -9.29
C GLY A 58 8.23 11.25 -10.62
N GLY A 59 8.23 10.51 -11.74
CA GLY A 59 8.39 11.01 -13.09
C GLY A 59 7.12 11.65 -13.68
N ASP A 60 7.28 12.21 -14.87
CA ASP A 60 6.24 13.02 -15.51
C ASP A 60 4.98 12.19 -15.88
N ARG A 61 3.82 12.87 -15.92
CA ARG A 61 2.48 12.27 -16.04
C ARG A 61 2.18 11.78 -17.46
N GLY A 62 2.97 10.82 -17.96
CA GLY A 62 2.89 10.32 -19.32
C GLY A 62 1.46 9.96 -19.73
N SER A 63 1.03 10.46 -20.89
CA SER A 63 -0.33 10.39 -21.46
C SER A 63 -0.75 8.99 -21.93
N VAL A 64 -0.20 7.94 -21.32
CA VAL A 64 -0.51 6.55 -21.61
C VAL A 64 -1.87 6.22 -20.99
N SER A 65 -2.91 6.23 -21.81
CA SER A 65 -4.23 5.75 -21.38
C SER A 65 -4.23 4.22 -21.33
N VAL A 66 -4.33 3.66 -20.13
CA VAL A 66 -4.59 2.23 -19.91
C VAL A 66 -6.05 2.09 -19.49
N PRO A 67 -6.89 1.31 -20.19
CA PRO A 67 -8.28 1.08 -19.80
C PRO A 67 -8.39 0.58 -18.35
N GLY A 68 -9.15 1.30 -17.52
CA GLY A 68 -9.31 1.01 -16.10
C GLY A 68 -8.30 1.71 -15.17
N LEU A 69 -7.31 2.41 -15.72
CA LEU A 69 -6.41 3.29 -14.97
C LEU A 69 -6.61 4.76 -15.40
N ASP A 70 -7.86 5.24 -15.28
CA ASP A 70 -8.28 6.58 -15.74
C ASP A 70 -7.77 7.72 -14.84
N ALA A 71 -7.37 7.40 -13.60
CA ALA A 71 -6.78 8.30 -12.61
C ALA A 71 -5.51 7.66 -12.01
N PRO A 72 -4.48 7.37 -12.83
CA PRO A 72 -3.42 6.43 -12.48
C PRO A 72 -2.55 6.94 -11.31
N ALA A 73 -2.44 8.25 -11.13
CA ALA A 73 -1.77 8.88 -9.99
C ALA A 73 -2.44 8.57 -8.63
N ASP A 74 -3.77 8.39 -8.60
CA ASP A 74 -4.50 7.98 -7.40
C ASP A 74 -4.52 6.44 -7.25
N GLN A 75 -4.56 5.73 -8.38
CA GLN A 75 -4.80 4.27 -8.41
C GLN A 75 -3.52 3.44 -8.19
N VAL A 76 -2.37 3.86 -8.73
CA VAL A 76 -1.11 3.11 -8.63
C VAL A 76 -0.58 3.04 -7.19
N PRO A 77 -0.60 4.12 -6.37
CA PRO A 77 -0.25 4.03 -4.94
C PRO A 77 -1.16 3.08 -4.15
N ASN A 78 -2.46 3.04 -4.47
CA ASN A 78 -3.40 2.08 -3.86
C ASN A 78 -3.10 0.64 -4.29
N ALA A 79 -2.79 0.38 -5.56
CA ALA A 79 -2.34 -0.93 -6.04
C ALA A 79 -1.06 -1.39 -5.34
N LYS A 80 -0.05 -0.50 -5.23
CA LYS A 80 1.18 -0.72 -4.47
C LYS A 80 0.89 -1.08 -3.02
N THR A 81 -0.07 -0.40 -2.38
CA THR A 81 -0.50 -0.66 -1.01
C THR A 81 -1.12 -2.05 -0.84
N ILE A 82 -2.05 -2.43 -1.72
CA ILE A 82 -2.70 -3.76 -1.72
C ILE A 82 -1.64 -4.85 -1.87
N GLN A 83 -0.70 -4.68 -2.80
CA GLN A 83 0.32 -5.67 -3.08
C GLN A 83 1.37 -5.78 -1.98
N ALA A 84 1.88 -4.66 -1.46
CA ALA A 84 2.84 -4.65 -0.37
C ALA A 84 2.25 -5.27 0.90
N THR A 85 0.96 -5.04 1.19
CA THR A 85 0.23 -5.73 2.26
C THR A 85 0.15 -7.25 2.02
N GLY A 86 -0.07 -7.66 0.76
CA GLY A 86 -0.08 -9.07 0.38
C GLY A 86 1.29 -9.75 0.58
N VAL A 87 2.37 -9.09 0.15
CA VAL A 87 3.76 -9.54 0.38
C VAL A 87 4.04 -9.66 1.89
N ALA A 88 3.70 -8.64 2.68
CA ALA A 88 3.85 -8.62 4.14
C ALA A 88 3.14 -9.80 4.85
N MET A 89 1.96 -10.17 4.35
CA MET A 89 1.16 -11.27 4.88
C MET A 89 1.54 -12.65 4.30
N ASN A 90 2.65 -12.74 3.53
CA ASN A 90 3.08 -13.93 2.81
C ASN A 90 1.97 -14.51 1.90
N ILE A 91 1.25 -13.63 1.20
CA ILE A 91 0.24 -14.00 0.21
C ILE A 91 0.95 -14.19 -1.14
N PRO A 92 0.83 -15.38 -1.78
CA PRO A 92 1.38 -15.61 -3.12
C PRO A 92 0.89 -14.58 -4.15
N ALA A 93 1.65 -14.35 -5.21
CA ALA A 93 1.31 -13.42 -6.30
C ALA A 93 -0.15 -13.57 -6.81
N ARG A 94 -0.64 -14.80 -6.94
CA ARG A 94 -2.05 -15.09 -7.31
C ARG A 94 -3.06 -14.42 -6.37
N GLY A 95 -2.83 -14.44 -5.05
CA GLY A 95 -3.73 -13.78 -4.09
C GLY A 95 -3.65 -12.26 -4.15
N GLN A 96 -2.48 -11.71 -4.50
CA GLN A 96 -2.31 -10.27 -4.76
C GLN A 96 -3.12 -9.84 -6.00
N VAL A 97 -3.12 -10.65 -7.07
CA VAL A 97 -3.97 -10.45 -8.25
C VAL A 97 -5.46 -10.50 -7.89
N VAL A 98 -5.89 -11.45 -7.05
CA VAL A 98 -7.30 -11.53 -6.57
C VAL A 98 -7.70 -10.23 -5.84
N ALA A 99 -6.85 -9.70 -4.96
CA ALA A 99 -7.14 -8.47 -4.24
C ALA A 99 -7.16 -7.24 -5.16
N LEU A 100 -6.20 -7.12 -6.09
CA LEU A 100 -6.15 -6.05 -7.08
C LEU A 100 -7.36 -6.06 -8.01
N ALA A 101 -7.78 -7.22 -8.52
CA ALA A 101 -8.97 -7.38 -9.36
C ALA A 101 -10.26 -7.06 -8.58
N THR A 102 -10.30 -7.40 -7.28
CA THR A 102 -11.40 -7.01 -6.39
C THR A 102 -11.48 -5.49 -6.28
N ALA A 103 -10.40 -4.82 -5.86
CA ALA A 103 -10.42 -3.37 -5.68
C ALA A 103 -10.64 -2.58 -7.00
N LEU A 104 -10.20 -3.12 -8.14
CA LEU A 104 -10.58 -2.61 -9.46
C LEU A 104 -12.09 -2.67 -9.70
N GLN A 105 -12.75 -3.78 -9.34
CA GLN A 105 -14.20 -3.92 -9.51
C GLN A 105 -15.01 -3.10 -8.50
N GLU A 106 -14.60 -3.06 -7.24
CA GLU A 106 -15.37 -2.38 -6.18
C GLU A 106 -15.25 -0.86 -6.26
N SER A 107 -14.07 -0.31 -6.57
CA SER A 107 -13.84 1.14 -6.53
C SER A 107 -12.99 1.71 -7.67
N GLY A 108 -12.57 0.87 -8.62
CA GLY A 108 -11.57 1.26 -9.62
C GLY A 108 -10.22 1.60 -8.98
N LEU A 109 -9.79 0.89 -7.91
CA LEU A 109 -8.58 1.20 -7.12
C LEU A 109 -8.57 2.60 -6.46
N ARG A 110 -9.74 3.20 -6.22
CA ARG A 110 -9.86 4.51 -5.55
C ARG A 110 -10.35 4.34 -4.12
N ASN A 111 -9.76 5.06 -3.18
CA ASN A 111 -10.13 4.95 -1.76
C ASN A 111 -11.36 5.83 -1.45
N LEU A 112 -12.54 5.37 -1.85
CA LEU A 112 -13.77 6.18 -1.86
C LEU A 112 -14.34 6.40 -0.45
N THR A 113 -14.76 7.64 -0.17
CA THR A 113 -15.48 8.01 1.07
C THR A 113 -17.00 7.87 0.97
N TYR A 114 -17.48 7.13 -0.03
CA TYR A 114 -18.89 6.88 -0.33
C TYR A 114 -19.03 5.55 -1.08
N GLY A 115 -20.26 5.05 -1.15
CA GLY A 115 -20.61 3.77 -1.76
C GLY A 115 -22.12 3.47 -1.61
N ASP A 116 -22.54 2.25 -1.95
CA ASP A 116 -23.89 1.79 -1.58
C ASP A 116 -24.01 1.61 -0.06
N ARG A 117 -25.12 2.07 0.53
CA ARG A 117 -25.36 2.04 1.99
C ARG A 117 -24.21 2.71 2.78
N ASP A 118 -23.49 1.95 3.59
CA ASP A 118 -22.32 2.33 4.40
C ASP A 118 -21.00 1.77 3.85
N SER A 119 -20.94 1.45 2.55
CA SER A 119 -19.73 0.93 1.89
C SER A 119 -18.68 2.03 1.71
N LEU A 120 -17.43 1.74 2.08
CA LEU A 120 -16.30 2.67 1.99
C LEU A 120 -15.01 1.97 1.55
N GLY A 121 -14.06 2.77 1.08
CA GLY A 121 -12.68 2.39 0.81
C GLY A 121 -12.48 1.55 -0.46
N LEU A 122 -11.25 1.05 -0.62
CA LEU A 122 -10.77 0.32 -1.81
C LEU A 122 -11.60 -0.91 -2.18
N PHE A 123 -12.17 -1.58 -1.19
CA PHE A 123 -12.91 -2.83 -1.36
C PHE A 123 -14.42 -2.66 -1.11
N GLN A 124 -14.92 -1.41 -1.02
CA GLN A 124 -16.32 -1.09 -0.68
C GLN A 124 -16.83 -1.91 0.52
N GLN A 125 -15.98 -2.04 1.54
CA GLN A 125 -16.28 -2.78 2.76
C GLN A 125 -17.30 -2.00 3.60
N ARG A 126 -18.09 -2.71 4.41
CA ARG A 126 -19.19 -2.11 5.19
C ARG A 126 -18.96 -2.26 6.71
N PRO A 127 -18.98 -1.19 7.51
CA PRO A 127 -18.87 -1.30 8.97
C PRO A 127 -19.96 -2.16 9.58
N SER A 128 -21.21 -2.01 9.11
CA SER A 128 -22.35 -2.84 9.53
C SER A 128 -22.21 -4.34 9.24
N MET A 129 -21.29 -4.73 8.35
CA MET A 129 -20.99 -6.13 8.03
C MET A 129 -19.74 -6.66 8.76
N GLY A 130 -19.17 -5.89 9.71
CA GLY A 130 -18.09 -6.34 10.58
C GLY A 130 -16.66 -6.20 10.02
N TRP A 131 -16.47 -5.48 8.91
CA TRP A 131 -15.15 -5.26 8.30
C TRP A 131 -14.23 -4.33 9.12
N GLY A 132 -14.81 -3.46 9.95
CA GLY A 132 -14.10 -2.49 10.79
C GLY A 132 -14.96 -1.24 11.03
N THR A 133 -14.45 -0.25 11.76
CA THR A 133 -15.09 1.08 11.80
C THR A 133 -14.90 1.81 10.47
N ALA A 134 -15.71 2.84 10.19
CA ALA A 134 -15.58 3.66 8.98
C ALA A 134 -14.15 4.22 8.78
N SER A 135 -13.49 4.65 9.86
CA SER A 135 -12.10 5.12 9.81
C SER A 135 -11.07 4.02 9.56
N GLN A 136 -11.37 2.77 9.93
CA GLN A 136 -10.49 1.63 9.68
C GLN A 136 -10.59 1.14 8.24
N ILE A 137 -11.79 1.02 7.68
CA ILE A 137 -11.96 0.56 6.29
C ILE A 137 -11.56 1.62 5.24
N LEU A 138 -11.45 2.89 5.64
CA LEU A 138 -10.84 3.96 4.85
C LEU A 138 -9.31 3.97 4.93
N ASP A 139 -8.68 3.12 5.76
CA ASP A 139 -7.24 2.83 5.66
C ASP A 139 -7.02 1.68 4.65
N PRO A 140 -6.36 1.95 3.50
CA PRO A 140 -6.00 0.94 2.51
C PRO A 140 -5.33 -0.31 3.07
N VAL A 141 -4.53 -0.17 4.13
CA VAL A 141 -3.78 -1.28 4.74
C VAL A 141 -4.72 -2.18 5.52
N HIS A 142 -5.54 -1.61 6.42
CA HIS A 142 -6.55 -2.38 7.17
C HIS A 142 -7.52 -3.07 6.20
N ALA A 143 -8.04 -2.35 5.20
CA ALA A 143 -8.99 -2.91 4.23
C ALA A 143 -8.38 -4.09 3.44
N SER A 144 -7.12 -3.95 2.99
CA SER A 144 -6.36 -5.03 2.32
C SER A 144 -6.07 -6.20 3.27
N THR A 145 -5.67 -5.92 4.51
CA THR A 145 -5.40 -6.94 5.54
C THR A 145 -6.65 -7.78 5.80
N LYS A 146 -7.81 -7.12 5.97
CA LYS A 146 -9.10 -7.80 6.14
C LYS A 146 -9.50 -8.63 4.92
N PHE A 147 -9.26 -8.13 3.72
CA PHE A 147 -9.49 -8.91 2.50
C PHE A 147 -8.63 -10.20 2.48
N TYR A 148 -7.33 -10.11 2.76
CA TYR A 148 -6.45 -11.27 2.80
C TYR A 148 -6.72 -12.23 3.98
N GLU A 149 -7.16 -11.73 5.13
CA GLU A 149 -7.70 -12.55 6.23
C GLU A 149 -8.93 -13.35 5.79
N GLY A 150 -9.80 -12.74 4.99
CA GLY A 150 -10.94 -13.40 4.36
C GLY A 150 -10.49 -14.46 3.36
N LEU A 151 -9.59 -14.11 2.44
CA LEU A 151 -9.08 -15.01 1.41
C LEU A 151 -8.42 -16.26 2.00
N LYS A 152 -7.61 -16.10 3.06
CA LYS A 152 -6.99 -17.23 3.78
C LYS A 152 -7.99 -18.19 4.44
N LYS A 153 -9.25 -17.78 4.67
CA LYS A 153 -10.32 -18.64 5.22
C LYS A 153 -11.07 -19.40 4.12
N VAL A 154 -10.91 -19.03 2.85
CA VAL A 154 -11.53 -19.73 1.72
C VAL A 154 -10.70 -20.98 1.40
N SER A 155 -11.24 -22.16 1.68
CA SER A 155 -10.55 -23.43 1.39
C SER A 155 -10.28 -23.58 -0.11
N GLY A 156 -9.05 -23.94 -0.48
CA GLY A 156 -8.66 -24.14 -1.88
C GLY A 156 -8.66 -22.87 -2.76
N TRP A 157 -8.64 -21.67 -2.17
CA TRP A 157 -8.69 -20.41 -2.94
C TRP A 157 -7.61 -20.30 -4.02
N GLN A 158 -6.47 -20.94 -3.82
CA GLN A 158 -5.36 -20.98 -4.78
C GLN A 158 -5.75 -21.63 -6.12
N SER A 159 -6.67 -22.60 -6.09
CA SER A 159 -7.21 -23.27 -7.30
C SER A 159 -8.47 -22.62 -7.88
N LEU A 160 -9.11 -21.70 -7.15
CA LEU A 160 -10.27 -20.96 -7.64
C LEU A 160 -9.84 -19.94 -8.72
N SER A 161 -10.76 -19.60 -9.63
CA SER A 161 -10.62 -18.41 -10.49
C SER A 161 -10.57 -17.13 -9.65
N VAL A 162 -10.04 -16.03 -10.22
CA VAL A 162 -10.03 -14.73 -9.54
C VAL A 162 -11.44 -14.33 -9.08
N THR A 163 -12.41 -14.53 -9.97
CA THR A 163 -13.86 -14.35 -9.74
C THR A 163 -14.37 -15.12 -8.54
N GLN A 164 -14.16 -16.44 -8.51
CA GLN A 164 -14.61 -17.31 -7.41
C GLN A 164 -13.93 -16.96 -6.08
N ALA A 165 -12.64 -16.63 -6.10
CA ALA A 165 -11.89 -16.25 -4.90
C ALA A 165 -12.35 -14.90 -4.34
N ALA A 166 -12.49 -13.86 -5.20
CA ALA A 166 -13.00 -12.54 -4.82
C ALA A 166 -14.42 -12.63 -4.26
N GLN A 167 -15.31 -13.35 -4.96
CA GLN A 167 -16.70 -13.54 -4.54
C GLN A 167 -16.81 -14.31 -3.22
N ALA A 168 -15.98 -15.33 -2.98
CA ALA A 168 -15.98 -16.08 -1.72
C ALA A 168 -15.58 -15.21 -0.50
N VAL A 169 -14.78 -14.16 -0.72
CA VAL A 169 -14.39 -13.19 0.30
C VAL A 169 -15.44 -12.09 0.50
N GLN A 170 -15.86 -11.43 -0.59
CA GLN A 170 -16.72 -10.24 -0.55
C GLN A 170 -18.20 -10.57 -0.41
N LYS A 171 -18.65 -11.72 -0.96
CA LYS A 171 -20.07 -12.09 -1.10
C LYS A 171 -20.89 -10.99 -1.80
N SER A 172 -20.34 -10.45 -2.89
CA SER A 172 -20.96 -9.38 -3.68
C SER A 172 -22.24 -9.85 -4.39
N GLY A 173 -23.08 -8.90 -4.80
CA GLY A 173 -24.26 -9.18 -5.62
C GLY A 173 -23.95 -9.55 -7.08
N PHE A 174 -22.71 -9.35 -7.53
CA PHE A 174 -22.30 -9.49 -8.93
C PHE A 174 -21.11 -10.44 -9.08
N PRO A 175 -21.30 -11.77 -8.91
CA PRO A 175 -20.21 -12.74 -8.84
C PRO A 175 -19.26 -12.67 -10.05
N GLU A 176 -19.78 -12.58 -11.27
CA GLU A 176 -18.97 -12.64 -12.50
C GLU A 176 -18.21 -11.34 -12.86
N ALA A 177 -18.39 -10.26 -12.11
CA ALA A 177 -17.89 -8.93 -12.50
C ALA A 177 -16.35 -8.80 -12.43
N TYR A 178 -15.67 -9.68 -11.67
CA TYR A 178 -14.22 -9.59 -11.43
C TYR A 178 -13.35 -10.08 -12.59
N ALA A 179 -13.84 -11.00 -13.43
CA ALA A 179 -13.03 -11.69 -14.45
C ALA A 179 -12.33 -10.73 -15.43
N LYS A 180 -13.04 -9.67 -15.85
CA LYS A 180 -12.52 -8.64 -16.78
C LYS A 180 -11.29 -7.88 -16.25
N TRP A 181 -11.07 -7.88 -14.93
CA TRP A 181 -9.96 -7.17 -14.30
C TRP A 181 -8.71 -8.04 -14.09
N GLU A 182 -8.81 -9.36 -14.22
CA GLU A 182 -7.68 -10.28 -14.02
C GLU A 182 -6.44 -9.94 -14.88
N PRO A 183 -6.57 -9.54 -16.17
CA PRO A 183 -5.42 -9.11 -16.97
C PRO A 183 -4.74 -7.84 -16.42
N LEU A 184 -5.52 -6.82 -16.05
CA LEU A 184 -4.99 -5.56 -15.52
C LEU A 184 -4.38 -5.75 -14.12
N ALA A 185 -5.05 -6.50 -13.25
CA ALA A 185 -4.54 -6.87 -11.93
C ALA A 185 -3.22 -7.65 -12.02
N THR A 186 -3.09 -8.55 -13.01
CA THR A 186 -1.85 -9.29 -13.27
C THR A 186 -0.74 -8.37 -13.80
N ALA A 187 -1.06 -7.43 -14.69
CA ALA A 187 -0.11 -6.45 -15.21
C ALA A 187 0.41 -5.51 -14.10
N LEU A 188 -0.49 -5.00 -13.24
CA LEU A 188 -0.14 -4.21 -12.06
C LEU A 188 0.75 -5.01 -11.09
N GLN A 189 0.36 -6.26 -10.78
CA GLN A 189 1.13 -7.12 -9.86
C GLN A 189 2.58 -7.29 -10.33
N LYS A 190 2.77 -7.63 -11.61
CA LYS A 190 4.10 -7.82 -12.22
C LYS A 190 4.91 -6.53 -12.36
N ALA A 191 4.24 -5.38 -12.55
CA ALA A 191 4.90 -4.08 -12.65
C ALA A 191 5.44 -3.58 -11.30
N ILE A 192 4.69 -3.83 -10.22
CA ILE A 192 4.99 -3.36 -8.87
C ILE A 192 5.95 -4.32 -8.14
N GLU A 193 5.86 -5.63 -8.36
CA GLU A 193 6.70 -6.65 -7.71
C GLU A 193 8.22 -6.35 -7.74
N PRO A 194 8.85 -6.03 -8.88
CA PRO A 194 10.28 -5.72 -8.90
C PRO A 194 10.61 -4.38 -8.23
N LEU A 195 9.65 -3.45 -8.11
CA LEU A 195 9.85 -2.17 -7.40
C LEU A 195 9.85 -2.38 -5.88
N LEU A 196 9.02 -3.29 -5.37
CA LEU A 196 9.04 -3.73 -3.96
C LEU A 196 10.34 -4.47 -3.60
N GLN A 197 10.99 -5.13 -4.57
CA GLN A 197 12.26 -5.83 -4.37
C GLN A 197 13.48 -4.92 -4.56
N LYS A 198 13.48 -4.04 -5.59
CA LYS A 198 14.62 -3.18 -5.93
C LYS A 198 14.92 -2.11 -4.88
N ALA A 199 13.94 -1.70 -4.07
CA ALA A 199 14.16 -0.87 -2.89
C ALA A 199 15.15 -1.49 -1.87
N GLY A 200 15.45 -2.79 -1.96
CA GLY A 200 16.45 -3.48 -1.15
C GLY A 200 17.81 -3.75 -1.82
N GLY A 201 18.14 -3.12 -2.96
CA GLY A 201 19.35 -3.54 -3.71
C GLY A 201 20.01 -2.51 -4.62
N ALA A 202 20.77 -1.56 -4.04
CA ALA A 202 22.02 -1.01 -4.61
C ALA A 202 22.74 -0.08 -3.62
N SER A 203 23.92 -0.48 -3.14
CA SER A 203 24.90 0.41 -2.51
C SER A 203 26.31 0.07 -3.00
N PRO A 204 26.91 0.91 -3.85
CA PRO A 204 28.35 0.94 -4.02
C PRO A 204 28.96 1.85 -2.95
N SER A 205 29.86 1.29 -2.15
CA SER A 205 30.73 2.00 -1.19
C SER A 205 32.20 1.79 -1.60
N PRO A 206 33.20 2.51 -1.05
CA PRO A 206 33.77 3.63 -1.78
C PRO A 206 35.30 3.52 -1.96
N SER A 207 35.95 4.57 -2.49
CA SER A 207 37.40 4.77 -2.44
C SER A 207 37.75 6.27 -2.44
N PRO A 208 38.92 6.69 -1.91
CA PRO A 208 38.91 7.79 -0.93
C PRO A 208 39.89 8.97 -1.18
N SER A 209 39.76 9.95 -0.28
CA SER A 209 40.80 10.90 0.21
C SER A 209 41.16 12.17 -0.58
N GLY A 210 41.41 13.23 0.20
CA GLY A 210 41.80 14.59 -0.19
C GLY A 210 41.14 15.64 0.73
N SER A 211 41.51 15.70 2.01
CA SER A 211 42.42 16.74 2.56
C SER A 211 41.92 18.18 2.29
N ALA A 212 41.15 18.79 3.20
CA ALA A 212 41.59 19.46 4.44
C ALA A 212 41.98 20.93 4.24
N ASP A 213 41.21 21.85 4.86
CA ASP A 213 41.70 23.14 5.33
C ASP A 213 40.91 23.59 6.58
N THR A 214 41.54 24.42 7.42
CA THR A 214 41.08 24.81 8.76
C THR A 214 40.89 26.32 8.85
N GLY A 215 39.71 26.78 9.29
CA GLY A 215 39.46 28.21 9.49
C GLY A 215 38.23 28.53 10.35
N SER A 216 38.44 29.24 11.46
CA SER A 216 37.42 29.88 12.31
C SER A 216 38.09 30.84 13.30
N PRO A 217 37.37 31.81 13.90
CA PRO A 217 36.19 32.52 13.41
C PRO A 217 36.28 34.05 13.68
N SER A 218 35.30 34.85 13.20
CA SER A 218 34.93 36.17 13.77
C SER A 218 33.55 36.65 13.26
N PRO A 219 32.87 37.59 13.96
CA PRO A 219 31.41 37.52 14.11
C PRO A 219 30.58 38.58 13.35
N ASP A 220 29.27 38.52 13.62
CA ASP A 220 28.22 39.54 13.41
C ASP A 220 27.68 39.80 12.00
N SER A 221 26.54 39.15 11.70
CA SER A 221 25.36 39.84 11.13
C SER A 221 24.08 39.05 11.41
N ALA A 222 23.06 39.74 11.93
CA ALA A 222 21.80 39.12 12.34
C ALA A 222 20.90 38.79 11.13
N GLY A 223 20.46 37.53 11.03
CA GLY A 223 19.61 37.08 9.92
C GLY A 223 19.15 35.63 10.00
N GLY A 224 18.16 35.34 10.86
CA GLY A 224 17.21 34.24 10.61
C GLY A 224 17.74 32.79 10.53
N CYS A 225 18.75 32.42 11.31
CA CYS A 225 19.04 31.00 11.58
C CYS A 225 18.44 30.63 12.96
N SER A 226 17.46 29.72 12.98
CA SER A 226 17.03 29.11 14.25
C SER A 226 18.18 28.25 14.80
N ALA A 227 18.33 28.18 16.13
CA ALA A 227 19.52 27.65 16.81
C ALA A 227 19.71 26.12 16.74
N ASP A 228 19.14 25.46 15.74
CA ASP A 228 19.34 24.07 15.38
C ASP A 228 19.82 24.07 13.91
N GLY A 229 21.00 23.51 13.63
CA GLY A 229 21.57 23.45 12.28
C GLY A 229 20.75 22.57 11.31
N ASP A 230 21.27 22.31 10.11
CA ASP A 230 20.61 21.43 9.12
C ASP A 230 20.93 19.93 9.29
N GLY A 231 21.77 19.61 10.29
CA GLY A 231 22.18 18.27 10.67
C GLY A 231 23.46 17.77 10.00
N THR A 232 24.07 18.55 9.10
CA THR A 232 25.29 18.13 8.37
C THR A 232 26.51 17.90 9.27
N ASP A 233 26.61 18.60 10.40
CA ASP A 233 27.69 18.46 11.39
C ASP A 233 27.81 17.04 11.97
N PHE A 234 26.72 16.25 11.97
CA PHE A 234 26.73 14.85 12.41
C PHE A 234 27.35 13.87 11.40
N GLY A 235 27.66 14.32 10.18
CA GLY A 235 28.24 13.49 9.13
C GLY A 235 27.36 12.28 8.76
N THR A 236 27.97 11.09 8.67
CA THR A 236 27.27 9.86 8.31
C THR A 236 26.72 9.16 9.54
N ILE A 237 25.39 9.21 9.72
CA ILE A 237 24.68 8.54 10.82
C ILE A 237 24.40 7.06 10.44
N PRO A 238 24.89 6.07 11.20
CA PRO A 238 24.61 4.65 10.94
C PRO A 238 23.10 4.32 11.04
N ALA A 239 22.64 3.36 10.25
CA ALA A 239 21.24 2.94 10.27
C ALA A 239 20.88 2.34 11.64
N GLY A 240 19.77 2.81 12.23
CA GLY A 240 19.34 2.41 13.58
C GLY A 240 20.19 2.93 14.74
N ALA A 241 21.18 3.80 14.50
CA ALA A 241 21.97 4.43 15.56
C ALA A 241 21.41 5.81 15.96
N LEU A 242 21.75 6.22 17.18
CA LEU A 242 21.59 7.58 17.69
C LEU A 242 22.99 8.23 17.74
N PRO A 243 23.21 9.44 17.19
CA PRO A 243 24.50 10.12 17.34
C PRO A 243 24.81 10.44 18.81
N ASP A 244 26.08 10.31 19.22
CA ASP A 244 26.48 10.43 20.62
C ASP A 244 26.24 11.83 21.21
N GLU A 245 26.41 12.86 20.38
CA GLU A 245 26.17 14.26 20.74
C GLU A 245 24.67 14.58 20.80
N TYR A 246 23.80 13.83 20.10
CA TYR A 246 22.37 14.12 20.04
C TYR A 246 21.71 14.09 21.43
N LYS A 247 20.87 15.09 21.69
CA LYS A 247 20.05 15.25 22.89
C LYS A 247 18.67 15.76 22.48
N ILE A 248 17.62 15.25 23.13
CA ILE A 248 16.25 15.75 22.94
C ILE A 248 16.20 17.21 23.43
N PRO A 249 15.78 18.20 22.60
CA PRO A 249 15.79 19.59 23.00
C PRO A 249 14.91 19.88 24.23
N ALA A 250 15.53 20.36 25.32
CA ALA A 250 14.81 20.70 26.56
C ALA A 250 13.80 21.84 26.39
N SER A 251 13.97 22.67 25.36
CA SER A 251 13.05 23.74 24.95
C SER A 251 11.79 23.23 24.23
N ALA A 252 11.76 21.96 23.79
CA ALA A 252 10.58 21.37 23.17
C ALA A 252 9.47 21.12 24.21
N PRO A 253 8.17 21.25 23.86
CA PRO A 253 7.07 20.96 24.78
C PRO A 253 7.15 19.54 25.37
N PRO A 254 6.72 19.28 26.62
CA PRO A 254 6.85 17.97 27.26
C PRO A 254 6.25 16.80 26.45
N LYS A 255 5.11 17.03 25.79
CA LYS A 255 4.51 16.06 24.86
C LYS A 255 5.44 15.72 23.69
N VAL A 256 6.04 16.73 23.06
CA VAL A 256 6.98 16.56 21.95
C VAL A 256 8.21 15.78 22.41
N GLN A 257 8.77 16.11 23.58
CA GLN A 257 9.89 15.34 24.14
C GLN A 257 9.54 13.86 24.34
N THR A 258 8.31 13.56 24.76
CA THR A 258 7.81 12.19 24.90
C THR A 258 7.63 11.50 23.54
N ALA A 259 7.08 12.18 22.54
CA ALA A 259 6.94 11.63 21.18
C ALA A 259 8.31 11.31 20.56
N ILE A 260 9.27 12.24 20.65
CA ILE A 260 10.65 12.04 20.20
C ILE A 260 11.29 10.85 20.92
N ARG A 261 11.23 10.82 22.26
CA ARG A 261 11.80 9.71 23.06
C ARG A 261 11.23 8.35 22.67
N TRP A 262 9.92 8.29 22.41
CA TRP A 262 9.27 7.06 21.98
C TRP A 262 9.73 6.63 20.58
N ALA A 263 9.77 7.55 19.61
CA ALA A 263 10.21 7.26 18.25
C ALA A 263 11.68 6.79 18.20
N LEU A 264 12.56 7.39 19.00
CA LEU A 264 13.96 6.98 19.14
C LEU A 264 14.10 5.58 19.76
N GLY A 265 13.17 5.16 20.63
CA GLY A 265 13.11 3.79 21.14
C GLY A 265 12.80 2.72 20.08
N GLN A 266 12.40 3.13 18.87
CA GLN A 266 12.13 2.23 17.74
C GLN A 266 13.29 2.12 16.75
N LEU A 267 14.39 2.85 16.94
CA LEU A 267 15.57 2.75 16.07
C LEU A 267 16.03 1.28 15.92
N GLY A 268 16.43 0.91 14.70
CA GLY A 268 16.80 -0.47 14.36
C GLY A 268 15.61 -1.41 14.09
N THR A 269 14.36 -1.00 14.36
CA THR A 269 13.17 -1.77 13.96
C THR A 269 13.14 -1.94 12.44
N PRO A 270 13.07 -3.17 11.88
CA PRO A 270 12.87 -3.37 10.45
C PRO A 270 11.55 -2.76 10.00
N TYR A 271 11.59 -1.96 8.94
CA TYR A 271 10.39 -1.37 8.35
C TYR A 271 9.39 -2.46 7.94
N GLN A 272 8.11 -2.25 8.26
CA GLN A 272 7.01 -3.03 7.72
C GLN A 272 5.97 -2.11 7.10
N TRP A 273 5.80 -2.19 5.77
CA TRP A 273 4.69 -1.54 5.07
C TRP A 273 3.35 -1.96 5.72
N GLY A 274 2.55 -0.99 6.13
CA GLY A 274 1.27 -1.22 6.79
C GLY A 274 1.36 -1.60 8.28
N GLY A 275 2.57 -1.72 8.82
CA GLY A 275 2.80 -2.08 10.22
C GLY A 275 2.06 -1.17 11.20
N THR A 276 1.62 -1.73 12.33
CA THR A 276 0.84 -1.00 13.34
C THR A 276 1.70 -0.21 14.33
N CYS A 277 3.01 -0.47 14.37
CA CYS A 277 3.97 0.04 15.35
C CYS A 277 3.54 -0.21 16.82
N ALA A 278 2.75 -1.26 17.05
CA ALA A 278 2.22 -1.67 18.35
C ALA A 278 3.11 -2.71 19.07
N ASP A 279 3.95 -3.43 18.34
CA ASP A 279 4.95 -4.38 18.82
C ASP A 279 6.18 -4.25 17.89
N SER A 280 6.86 -3.11 18.00
CA SER A 280 7.89 -2.63 17.07
C SER A 280 9.06 -3.60 16.90
N HIS A 281 9.55 -4.15 18.01
CA HIS A 281 10.63 -5.14 18.05
C HIS A 281 10.10 -6.59 17.99
N GLY A 282 8.82 -6.75 17.68
CA GLY A 282 8.09 -8.00 17.68
C GLY A 282 8.53 -9.02 16.64
N LYS A 283 8.22 -10.29 16.94
CA LYS A 283 8.37 -11.39 15.97
C LYS A 283 7.35 -11.29 14.83
N ASN A 284 6.17 -10.71 15.07
CA ASN A 284 5.17 -10.45 14.04
C ASN A 284 5.56 -9.20 13.23
N PRO A 285 5.81 -9.29 11.92
CA PRO A 285 6.14 -8.12 11.10
C PRO A 285 5.07 -7.03 11.18
N MET A 286 3.77 -7.38 11.25
CA MET A 286 2.68 -6.38 11.30
C MET A 286 2.59 -5.62 12.64
N GLY A 287 3.32 -6.06 13.67
CA GLY A 287 3.55 -5.28 14.89
C GLY A 287 4.55 -4.14 14.71
N ARG A 288 5.42 -4.23 13.70
CA ARG A 288 6.48 -3.27 13.37
C ARG A 288 5.92 -2.01 12.71
N CYS A 289 6.80 -1.09 12.33
CA CYS A 289 6.41 0.27 11.94
C CYS A 289 6.59 0.50 10.42
N ASP A 290 5.61 1.16 9.80
CA ASP A 290 5.82 2.00 8.61
C ASP A 290 6.03 3.48 9.02
N CYS A 291 6.20 4.35 8.03
CA CYS A 291 6.45 5.77 8.22
C CYS A 291 5.37 6.46 9.08
N SER A 292 4.09 6.26 8.76
CA SER A 292 2.98 6.97 9.39
C SER A 292 2.53 6.35 10.72
N SER A 293 2.65 5.02 10.88
CA SER A 293 2.43 4.34 12.17
C SER A 293 3.51 4.67 13.20
N LEU A 294 4.77 4.89 12.78
CA LEU A 294 5.82 5.40 13.67
C LEU A 294 5.41 6.77 14.25
N MET A 295 4.92 7.69 13.41
CA MET A 295 4.43 9.01 13.87
C MET A 295 3.21 8.87 14.78
N GLN A 296 2.25 8.01 14.40
CA GLN A 296 1.05 7.75 15.19
C GLN A 296 1.38 7.18 16.57
N GLY A 297 2.28 6.20 16.65
CA GLY A 297 2.73 5.61 17.91
C GLY A 297 3.45 6.61 18.81
N ALA A 298 4.34 7.42 18.22
CA ALA A 298 5.08 8.47 18.93
C ALA A 298 4.15 9.50 19.58
N TYR A 299 3.21 10.05 18.80
CA TYR A 299 2.26 11.03 19.33
C TYR A 299 1.21 10.42 20.25
N LYS A 300 0.79 9.17 20.02
CA LYS A 300 -0.08 8.42 20.94
C LYS A 300 0.57 8.24 22.31
N ALA A 301 1.88 7.95 22.37
CA ALA A 301 2.63 7.89 23.62
C ALA A 301 2.70 9.25 24.34
N ALA A 302 2.58 10.35 23.61
CA ALA A 302 2.45 11.72 24.13
C ALA A 302 1.00 12.16 24.41
N GLY A 303 0.02 11.27 24.30
CA GLY A 303 -1.40 11.57 24.54
C GLY A 303 -2.07 12.38 23.42
N VAL A 304 -1.56 12.32 22.20
CA VAL A 304 -2.14 12.99 21.01
C VAL A 304 -2.49 11.94 19.95
N THR A 305 -3.74 11.96 19.50
CA THR A 305 -4.21 11.06 18.43
C THR A 305 -3.89 11.66 17.07
N LEU A 306 -3.04 10.96 16.30
CA LEU A 306 -2.89 11.20 14.87
C LEU A 306 -3.71 10.19 14.06
N THR A 307 -4.12 10.61 12.87
CA THR A 307 -4.71 9.72 11.87
C THR A 307 -3.66 8.71 11.35
N ARG A 308 -4.10 7.66 10.64
CA ARG A 308 -3.26 6.48 10.35
C ARG A 308 -2.27 6.64 9.19
N THR A 309 -2.62 7.41 8.16
CA THR A 309 -1.86 7.46 6.89
C THR A 309 -1.23 8.83 6.66
N THR A 310 -0.21 8.92 5.83
CA THR A 310 0.39 10.20 5.41
C THR A 310 -0.65 11.16 4.77
N TYR A 311 -1.57 10.62 3.97
CA TYR A 311 -2.66 11.33 3.28
C TYR A 311 -3.65 12.02 4.24
N THR A 312 -3.73 11.55 5.49
CA THR A 312 -4.56 12.11 6.55
C THR A 312 -3.71 12.90 7.55
N GLN A 313 -2.52 12.43 7.91
CA GLN A 313 -1.59 13.12 8.82
C GLN A 313 -1.11 14.46 8.27
N VAL A 314 -1.04 14.62 6.94
CA VAL A 314 -0.77 15.92 6.29
C VAL A 314 -1.88 16.97 6.53
N LYS A 315 -2.97 16.60 7.22
CA LYS A 315 -4.07 17.49 7.64
C LYS A 315 -4.15 17.63 9.16
N ASP A 316 -3.43 16.80 9.92
CA ASP A 316 -3.37 16.87 11.37
C ASP A 316 -2.48 18.04 11.81
N GLY A 317 -2.91 18.80 12.82
CA GLY A 317 -2.16 19.95 13.34
C GLY A 317 -2.07 21.16 12.38
N LYS A 318 -1.20 22.12 12.72
CA LYS A 318 -1.07 23.40 12.02
C LYS A 318 -0.01 23.33 10.93
N ALA A 319 -0.30 23.84 9.73
CA ALA A 319 0.70 24.01 8.67
C ALA A 319 1.81 24.99 9.11
N VAL A 320 3.07 24.65 8.80
CA VAL A 320 4.25 25.49 9.09
C VAL A 320 5.19 25.56 7.88
N SER A 321 6.00 26.61 7.82
CA SER A 321 7.06 26.74 6.80
C SER A 321 8.25 25.82 7.12
N VAL A 322 8.93 25.35 6.08
CA VAL A 322 10.17 24.54 6.16
C VAL A 322 11.34 25.33 6.74
N ASP A 323 11.32 26.67 6.68
CA ASP A 323 12.33 27.52 7.33
C ASP A 323 11.95 27.88 8.79
N ALA A 324 10.82 27.38 9.28
CA ALA A 324 10.31 27.64 10.63
C ALA A 324 10.05 26.34 11.42
N LEU A 325 10.75 25.25 11.08
CA LEU A 325 10.63 23.95 11.72
C LEU A 325 11.03 23.98 13.19
N LYS A 326 10.40 23.12 13.97
CA LYS A 326 10.68 22.88 15.39
C LYS A 326 10.67 21.37 15.67
N PRO A 327 11.30 20.93 16.76
CA PRO A 327 11.16 19.55 17.24
C PRO A 327 9.69 19.16 17.35
N GLY A 328 9.35 17.96 16.90
CA GLY A 328 7.99 17.43 16.80
C GLY A 328 7.30 17.67 15.46
N ASP A 329 7.73 18.64 14.64
CA ASP A 329 7.06 18.88 13.36
C ASP A 329 7.16 17.65 12.44
N LEU A 330 6.00 17.21 11.93
CA LEU A 330 5.91 16.16 10.93
C LEU A 330 6.27 16.72 9.56
N LEU A 331 7.23 16.10 8.90
CA LEU A 331 7.76 16.48 7.60
C LEU A 331 7.30 15.48 6.55
N PHE A 332 6.56 15.95 5.56
CA PHE A 332 5.98 15.13 4.51
C PHE A 332 6.78 15.27 3.22
N THR A 333 7.11 14.12 2.63
CA THR A 333 7.91 14.01 1.40
C THR A 333 7.28 12.97 0.47
N GLU A 334 7.72 12.94 -0.79
CA GLU A 334 7.26 12.00 -1.83
C GLU A 334 5.78 12.19 -2.22
N GLY A 335 5.42 12.00 -3.50
CA GLY A 335 4.08 12.34 -3.99
C GLY A 335 3.83 13.86 -4.09
N THR A 336 2.77 14.37 -3.47
CA THR A 336 2.39 15.81 -3.52
C THR A 336 2.06 16.38 -2.14
N ALA A 337 2.06 17.72 -1.98
CA ALA A 337 1.69 18.37 -0.72
C ALA A 337 0.25 18.07 -0.23
N ALA A 338 -0.65 17.67 -1.14
CA ALA A 338 -2.02 17.25 -0.80
C ALA A 338 -2.14 15.74 -0.51
N VAL A 339 -1.26 14.94 -1.10
CA VAL A 339 -1.22 13.48 -1.03
C VAL A 339 0.25 13.03 -0.94
N PRO A 340 0.90 13.17 0.23
CA PRO A 340 2.30 12.78 0.40
C PRO A 340 2.40 11.28 0.68
N GLU A 341 3.46 10.64 0.22
CA GLU A 341 3.66 9.19 0.38
C GLU A 341 4.56 8.81 1.56
N HIS A 342 5.38 9.73 2.05
CA HIS A 342 6.31 9.47 3.16
C HIS A 342 6.29 10.57 4.23
N VAL A 343 6.61 10.21 5.47
CA VAL A 343 6.64 11.10 6.64
C VAL A 343 7.77 10.76 7.60
N GLY A 344 8.36 11.78 8.20
CA GLY A 344 9.25 11.70 9.36
C GLY A 344 8.96 12.81 10.36
N MET A 345 9.58 12.77 11.53
CA MET A 345 9.45 13.79 12.57
C MET A 345 10.78 14.50 12.78
N ALA A 346 10.78 15.84 12.74
CA ALA A 346 11.92 16.64 13.15
C ALA A 346 12.20 16.43 14.65
N ILE A 347 13.45 16.11 15.02
CA ILE A 347 13.82 15.79 16.43
C ILE A 347 14.74 16.84 17.07
N GLY A 348 14.96 17.97 16.40
CA GLY A 348 15.94 19.00 16.77
C GLY A 348 17.32 18.75 16.18
N GLN A 349 18.23 19.72 16.34
CA GLN A 349 19.61 19.68 15.84
C GLN A 349 19.73 19.34 14.34
N GLY A 350 18.72 19.73 13.54
CA GLY A 350 18.67 19.39 12.12
C GLY A 350 18.45 17.92 11.80
N LEU A 351 17.99 17.10 12.75
CA LEU A 351 17.77 15.67 12.55
C LEU A 351 16.29 15.32 12.39
N ILE A 352 16.03 14.22 11.69
CA ILE A 352 14.71 13.66 11.38
C ILE A 352 14.73 12.16 11.71
N VAL A 353 13.75 11.68 12.48
CA VAL A 353 13.52 10.23 12.67
C VAL A 353 12.41 9.75 11.73
N HIS A 354 12.62 8.61 11.07
CA HIS A 354 11.63 8.01 10.18
C HIS A 354 11.78 6.48 10.07
N ALA A 355 10.70 5.83 9.62
CA ALA A 355 10.75 4.47 9.08
C ALA A 355 10.79 4.59 7.54
N PRO A 356 11.91 4.29 6.86
CA PRO A 356 12.13 4.57 5.44
C PRO A 356 11.26 3.71 4.50
N HIS A 357 11.66 2.46 4.27
CA HIS A 357 11.03 1.54 3.33
C HIS A 357 11.44 0.10 3.65
N THR A 358 10.75 -0.87 3.05
CA THR A 358 11.08 -2.30 3.18
C THR A 358 12.55 -2.55 2.85
N GLY A 359 13.24 -3.32 3.69
CA GLY A 359 14.66 -3.63 3.55
C GLY A 359 15.61 -2.74 4.36
N ASP A 360 15.13 -1.60 4.90
CA ASP A 360 15.87 -0.76 5.85
C ASP A 360 15.13 -0.70 7.20
N VAL A 361 15.74 -0.05 8.19
CA VAL A 361 15.27 0.06 9.57
C VAL A 361 14.83 1.47 9.92
N VAL A 362 14.05 1.63 11.01
CA VAL A 362 13.81 2.94 11.63
C VAL A 362 15.15 3.57 11.97
N ARG A 363 15.37 4.79 11.47
CA ARG A 363 16.68 5.46 11.45
C ARG A 363 16.55 6.97 11.53
N ILE A 364 17.70 7.62 11.67
CA ILE A 364 17.85 9.07 11.63
C ILE A 364 18.45 9.49 10.28
N THR A 365 18.04 10.68 9.81
CA THR A 365 18.61 11.39 8.66
C THR A 365 18.61 12.91 8.95
N THR A 366 19.22 13.71 8.08
CA THR A 366 19.36 15.17 8.28
C THR A 366 18.26 15.97 7.56
N VAL A 367 17.93 17.15 8.07
CA VAL A 367 17.05 18.13 7.40
C VAL A 367 17.66 18.55 6.06
N ALA A 368 18.98 18.72 5.99
CA ALA A 368 19.70 18.96 4.74
C ALA A 368 19.35 17.94 3.64
N SER A 369 19.35 16.64 3.97
CA SER A 369 19.02 15.56 3.03
C SER A 369 17.57 15.58 2.53
N TRP A 370 16.67 16.22 3.27
CA TRP A 370 15.24 16.30 2.95
C TRP A 370 14.79 17.67 2.45
N LYS A 371 15.57 18.75 2.64
CA LYS A 371 15.07 20.13 2.48
C LYS A 371 14.42 20.42 1.12
N SER A 372 14.99 19.91 0.03
CA SER A 372 14.44 20.04 -1.33
C SER A 372 13.25 19.11 -1.64
N ARG A 373 12.99 18.12 -0.77
CA ARG A 373 11.96 17.08 -0.90
C ARG A 373 10.75 17.31 0.01
N ILE A 374 10.81 18.26 0.95
CA ILE A 374 9.69 18.54 1.87
C ILE A 374 8.57 19.26 1.12
N LEU A 375 7.44 18.57 1.03
CA LEU A 375 6.22 19.02 0.34
C LEU A 375 5.27 19.77 1.29
N ALA A 376 5.24 19.37 2.56
CA ALA A 376 4.47 20.00 3.60
C ALA A 376 5.09 19.72 4.98
N ALA A 377 4.85 20.62 5.94
CA ALA A 377 5.21 20.42 7.34
C ALA A 377 4.02 20.73 8.26
N ARG A 378 3.84 19.90 9.30
CA ARG A 378 2.74 20.02 10.27
C ARG A 378 3.24 20.03 11.71
N ARG A 379 2.84 21.06 12.45
CA ARG A 379 3.08 21.19 13.89
C ARG A 379 1.93 20.59 14.68
N VAL A 380 2.25 19.57 15.46
CA VAL A 380 1.33 18.84 16.34
C VAL A 380 1.59 19.27 17.79
N VAL A 381 0.54 19.66 18.52
CA VAL A 381 0.58 20.27 19.88
C VAL A 381 -0.40 19.59 20.86
#